data_AF-A0A354ZIR5-F1
#
_entry.id   AF-A0A354ZIR5-F1
#
_cell.length_a   1.000
_cell.length_b   1.000
_cell.length_c   1.000
_cell.angle_alpha   90.00
_cell.angle_beta   90.00
_cell.angle_gamma   90.00
#
_symmetry.space_group_name_H-M   'P 1'
#
loop_
_entity.id
_entity.type
_entity.pdbx_description
1 polymer ?
#
loop_
_entity_poly.entity_id
_entity_poly.type
_entity_poly.pdbx_seq_one_letter_code
_entity_poly.pdbx_strand_id
1 'polypeptide(L)' 'ISDYASLIVGAARYASAMAVRDDPVAFAWELQSSGYATDPKYAQKLVSIMRQYMGVT' A
#
# COMPACT_ATOMS: atom_id res chain seq x y z
N ILE A 1 -12.05 -7.18 7.39
CA ILE A 1 -11.34 -5.96 6.92
C ILE A 1 -10.77 -5.16 8.09
N SER A 2 -11.48 -5.03 9.23
CA SER A 2 -11.04 -4.24 10.40
C SER A 2 -9.67 -4.63 10.96
N ASP A 3 -9.40 -5.93 11.14
CA ASP A 3 -8.13 -6.40 11.71
C ASP A 3 -6.91 -6.05 10.84
N TYR A 4 -7.06 -6.22 9.52
CA TYR A 4 -6.04 -5.82 8.55
C TYR A 4 -5.79 -4.31 8.58
N ALA A 5 -6.84 -3.49 8.63
CA ALA A 5 -6.69 -2.05 8.75
C ALA A 5 -5.97 -1.66 10.06
N SER A 6 -6.31 -2.31 11.18
CA SER A 6 -5.65 -2.09 12.47
C SER A 6 -4.15 -2.43 12.44
N LEU A 7 -3.75 -3.50 11.74
CA LEU A 7 -2.35 -3.86 11.56
C LEU A 7 -1.58 -2.74 10.82
N ILE A 8 -2.15 -2.24 9.72
CA ILE A 8 -1.49 -1.20 8.91
C ILE A 8 -1.41 0.12 9.67
N VAL A 9 -2.49 0.52 10.35
CA VAL A 9 -2.56 1.78 11.10
C VAL A 9 -1.70 1.75 12.36
N GLY A 10 -1.67 0.62 13.07
CA GLY A 10 -1.01 0.51 14.38
C GLY A 10 0.48 0.20 14.32
N ALA A 11 1.01 -0.31 13.21
CA ALA A 11 2.41 -0.69 13.12
C ALA A 11 3.29 0.47 12.64
N ALA A 12 4.26 0.89 13.45
CA ALA A 12 5.21 1.96 13.13
C ALA A 12 5.93 1.77 11.78
N ARG A 13 6.12 0.51 11.35
CA ARG A 13 6.73 0.18 10.06
C ARG A 13 5.98 0.77 8.85
N TYR A 14 4.65 0.97 8.96
CA TYR A 14 3.81 1.48 7.87
C TYR A 14 3.48 2.97 8.02
N ALA A 15 4.15 3.69 8.92
CA ALA A 15 3.89 5.11 9.15
C ALA A 15 4.07 5.96 7.88
N SER A 16 5.05 5.65 7.03
CA SER A 16 5.26 6.35 5.76
C SER A 16 4.12 6.10 4.76
N ALA A 17 3.62 4.86 4.68
CA ALA A 17 2.44 4.54 3.89
C ALA A 17 1.21 5.31 4.40
N MET A 18 1.01 5.35 5.73
CA MET A 18 -0.12 6.09 6.32
C MET A 18 -0.05 7.60 6.06
N ALA A 19 1.15 8.18 5.90
CA ALA A 19 1.32 9.60 5.57
C ALA A 19 0.81 9.96 4.17
N VAL A 20 0.75 8.98 3.26
CA VAL A 20 0.28 9.14 1.87
C VAL A 20 -1.00 8.36 1.58
N ARG A 21 -1.76 7.99 2.63
CA ARG A 21 -2.95 7.12 2.53
C ARG A 21 -4.02 7.58 1.53
N ASP A 22 -4.06 8.86 1.21
CA ASP A 22 -5.04 9.47 0.30
C ASP A 22 -4.55 9.42 -1.18
N ASP A 23 -3.31 8.99 -1.43
CA ASP A 23 -2.77 8.66 -2.74
C ASP A 23 -2.53 7.13 -2.82
N PRO A 24 -3.41 6.38 -3.53
CA PRO A 24 -3.31 4.93 -3.58
C PRO A 24 -2.04 4.42 -4.29
N VAL A 25 -1.48 5.19 -5.22
CA VAL A 25 -0.24 4.81 -5.90
C VAL A 25 0.93 5.00 -4.95
N ALA A 26 1.06 6.17 -4.34
CA ALA A 26 2.11 6.42 -3.36
C ALA A 26 2.04 5.45 -2.18
N PHE A 27 0.82 5.17 -1.69
CA PHE A 27 0.57 4.19 -0.63
C PHE A 27 1.10 2.79 -0.98
N ALA A 28 0.87 2.31 -2.21
CA ALA A 28 1.36 1.01 -2.66
C ALA A 28 2.91 0.93 -2.65
N TRP A 29 3.57 2.01 -3.06
CA TRP A 29 5.04 2.10 -3.04
C TRP A 29 5.60 2.14 -1.63
N GLU A 30 5.00 2.92 -0.74
CA GLU A 30 5.41 2.97 0.66
C GLU A 30 5.19 1.64 1.38
N LEU A 31 4.09 0.93 1.12
CA LEU A 31 3.89 -0.42 1.64
C LEU A 31 5.04 -1.37 1.25
N GLN A 32 5.48 -1.32 -0.01
CA GLN A 32 6.61 -2.12 -0.47
C GLN A 32 7.91 -1.71 0.25
N SER A 33 8.19 -0.41 0.35
CA SER A 33 9.36 0.15 1.04
C SER A 33 9.41 -0.30 2.51
N SER A 34 8.25 -0.34 3.17
CA SER A 34 8.07 -0.83 4.54
C SER A 34 8.17 -2.36 4.71
N GLY A 35 8.40 -3.11 3.63
CA GLY A 35 8.55 -4.56 3.65
C GLY A 35 7.23 -5.31 3.83
N TYR A 36 6.10 -4.74 3.38
CA TYR A 36 4.79 -5.42 3.44
C TYR A 36 4.79 -6.76 2.70
N ALA A 37 5.46 -6.81 1.55
CA ALA A 37 5.63 -8.01 0.75
C ALA A 37 7.09 -8.19 0.35
N THR A 38 7.53 -9.45 0.24
CA THR A 38 8.88 -9.82 -0.19
C THR A 38 9.06 -9.79 -1.71
N ASP A 39 7.98 -9.69 -2.47
CA ASP A 39 8.02 -9.56 -3.92
C ASP A 39 8.56 -8.18 -4.33
N PRO A 40 9.67 -8.10 -5.07
CA PRO A 40 10.24 -6.81 -5.51
C PRO A 40 9.33 -6.05 -6.48
N LYS A 41 8.29 -6.68 -7.03
CA LYS A 41 7.31 -6.06 -7.94
C LYS A 41 5.93 -5.88 -7.30
N TYR A 42 5.82 -5.96 -5.98
CA TYR A 42 4.55 -5.87 -5.27
C TYR A 42 3.76 -4.60 -5.61
N ALA A 43 4.36 -3.41 -5.46
CA ALA A 43 3.69 -2.14 -5.72
C ALA A 43 3.24 -2.05 -7.19
N GLN A 44 4.07 -2.51 -8.13
CA GLN A 44 3.74 -2.51 -9.56
C GLN A 44 2.50 -3.37 -9.85
N LYS A 45 2.42 -4.58 -9.28
CA LYS A 45 1.27 -5.47 -9.43
C LYS A 45 0.01 -4.86 -8.81
N LEU A 46 0.13 -4.31 -7.61
CA LEU A 46 -0.98 -3.68 -6.91
C LEU A 46 -1.54 -2.47 -7.68
N VAL A 47 -0.66 -1.58 -8.16
CA VAL A 47 -1.04 -0.44 -8.99
C VAL A 47 -1.69 -0.88 -10.31
N SER A 48 -1.21 -1.97 -10.94
CA SER A 48 -1.86 -2.51 -12.14
C SER A 48 -3.30 -2.94 -11.88
N ILE A 49 -3.57 -3.57 -10.72
CA ILE A 49 -4.92 -3.97 -10.31
C ILE A 49 -5.77 -2.73 -10.02
N MET A 50 -5.23 -1.73 -9.31
CA MET A 50 -5.89 -0.45 -9.06
C MET A 50 -6.30 0.27 -10.35
N ARG A 51 -5.41 0.30 -11.34
CA ARG A 51 -5.70 0.86 -12.67
C ARG A 51 -6.84 0.11 -13.38
N GLN A 52 -6.82 -1.22 -13.29
CA GLN A 52 -7.80 -2.05 -13.99
C GLN A 52 -9.20 -1.97 -13.39
N TYR A 53 -9.32 -1.83 -12.06
CA TYR A 53 -10.61 -1.98 -11.37
C TYR A 53 -11.07 -0.75 -10.58
N MET A 54 -10.20 0.22 -10.31
CA MET A 54 -10.48 1.36 -9.42
C MET A 54 -10.30 2.72 -10.09
N GLY A 55 -9.89 2.78 -11.36
CA GLY A 55 -9.73 4.03 -12.11
C GLY A 55 -8.61 4.94 -11.59
N VAL A 56 -7.65 4.39 -10.84
CA VAL A 56 -6.46 5.11 -10.35
C VAL A 56 -5.54 5.40 -11.52
N THR A 57 -5.17 6.67 -11.74
CA THR A 57 -4.24 7.10 -12.81
C THR A 57 -2.86 7.40 -12.27
#